data_AF-A0A358IF30-F1
#
_entry.id   AF-A0A358IF30-F1
#
_cell.length_a   1.000
_cell.length_b   1.000
_cell.length_c   1.000
_cell.angle_alpha   90.00
_cell.angle_beta   90.00
_cell.angle_gamma   90.00
#
_symmetry.space_group_name_H-M   'P 1'
#
loop_
_entity.id
_entity.type
_entity.pdbx_description
1 polymer ?
#
loop_
_entity_poly.entity_id
_entity_poly.type
_entity_poly.pdbx_seq_one_letter_code
_entity_poly.pdbx_strand_id
1 'polypeptide(L)'
;DFDATQVLSIAHEDADGFTELDLFLQQAALVADVDRLDPNADAVTLMTLHNAKGLEFPIVFIAGMEEGLFPLGRAYDEPDTLEEERRLFYVGITR
;
A
#
# COMPACT_ATOMS: atom_id res chain seq x y z
N ASP A 1 -16.84 -9.09 11.49
CA ASP A 1 -18.07 -8.31 11.67
C ASP A 1 -17.90 -6.92 11.13
N PHE A 2 -18.80 -6.51 10.26
CA PHE A 2 -18.93 -5.13 9.81
C PHE A 2 -19.67 -4.35 10.90
N ASP A 3 -18.98 -3.44 11.59
CA ASP A 3 -19.56 -2.59 12.63
C ASP A 3 -20.05 -1.28 12.01
N ALA A 4 -21.29 -1.29 11.53
CA ALA A 4 -21.96 -0.12 10.95
C ALA A 4 -22.04 1.09 11.91
N THR A 5 -21.93 0.84 13.21
CA THR A 5 -22.05 1.85 14.27
C THR A 5 -20.85 2.79 14.33
N GLN A 6 -19.65 2.30 14.02
CA GLN A 6 -18.46 3.15 13.95
C GLN A 6 -18.49 4.07 12.72
N VAL A 7 -19.03 3.57 11.60
CA VAL A 7 -19.15 4.32 10.33
C VAL A 7 -20.14 5.48 10.47
N LEU A 8 -21.25 5.28 11.20
CA LEU A 8 -22.27 6.29 11.44
C LEU A 8 -21.79 7.51 12.24
N SER A 9 -20.69 7.40 12.99
CA SER A 9 -20.14 8.51 13.79
C SER A 9 -19.25 9.48 13.00
N ILE A 10 -18.73 9.08 11.83
CA ILE A 10 -17.82 9.90 11.02
C ILE A 10 -18.57 10.67 9.92
N ALA A 11 -19.76 10.22 9.51
CA ALA A 11 -20.46 10.70 8.31
C ALA A 11 -21.75 11.52 8.57
N HIS A 12 -21.94 12.07 9.77
CA HIS A 12 -23.24 12.64 10.16
C HIS A 12 -23.57 14.05 9.63
N GLU A 13 -22.77 14.64 8.74
CA GLU A 13 -23.08 15.96 8.15
C GLU A 13 -23.56 15.95 6.69
N ASP A 14 -23.48 14.83 5.95
CA ASP A 14 -23.91 14.79 4.52
C ASP A 14 -24.71 13.52 4.11
N ALA A 15 -25.17 12.69 5.05
CA ALA A 15 -25.73 11.37 4.77
C ALA A 15 -27.19 11.30 4.26
N ASP A 16 -27.74 12.40 3.73
CA ASP A 16 -29.12 12.43 3.21
C ASP A 16 -29.15 11.98 1.73
N GLY A 17 -28.86 10.70 1.45
CA GLY A 17 -28.98 10.15 0.10
C GLY A 17 -28.31 8.81 -0.23
N PHE A 18 -27.44 8.28 0.63
CA PHE A 18 -26.74 7.01 0.37
C PHE A 18 -27.36 5.84 1.11
N THR A 19 -27.59 4.73 0.39
CA THR A 19 -28.01 3.47 1.00
C THR A 19 -26.83 2.79 1.70
N GLU A 20 -27.11 1.81 2.57
CA GLU A 20 -26.08 1.00 3.23
C GLU A 20 -25.16 0.30 2.22
N LEU A 21 -25.71 -0.11 1.06
CA LEU A 21 -24.92 -0.67 -0.03
C LEU A 21 -23.99 0.36 -0.66
N ASP A 22 -24.44 1.60 -0.85
CA ASP A 22 -23.61 2.66 -1.42
C ASP A 22 -22.43 2.97 -0.50
N LEU A 23 -22.66 3.04 0.81
CA LEU A 23 -21.61 3.23 1.81
C LEU A 23 -20.63 2.06 1.81
N PHE A 24 -21.13 0.82 1.73
CA PHE A 24 -20.29 -0.37 1.64
C PHE A 24 -19.41 -0.37 0.38
N LEU A 25 -19.99 -0.06 -0.79
CA LEU A 25 -19.27 -0.02 -2.06
C LEU A 25 -18.21 1.10 -2.08
N GLN A 26 -18.51 2.26 -1.50
CA GLN A 26 -17.54 3.33 -1.31
C GLN A 26 -16.36 2.84 -0.47
N GLN A 27 -16.63 2.25 0.70
CA GLN A 27 -15.56 1.74 1.55
C GLN A 27 -14.74 0.67 0.83
N ALA A 28 -15.37 -0.32 0.21
CA ALA A 28 -14.69 -1.39 -0.51
C ALA A 28 -13.79 -0.87 -1.64
N ALA A 29 -14.17 0.22 -2.30
CA ALA A 29 -13.37 0.85 -3.34
C ALA A 29 -12.13 1.60 -2.81
N LEU A 30 -12.11 1.97 -1.53
CA LEU A 30 -11.01 2.71 -0.90
C LEU A 30 -10.03 1.83 -0.11
N VAL A 31 -10.36 0.56 0.18
CA VAL A 31 -9.48 -0.33 0.97
C VAL A 31 -8.18 -0.62 0.21
N ALA A 32 -7.04 -0.26 0.80
CA ALA A 32 -5.72 -0.66 0.32
C ALA A 32 -5.23 -1.93 1.03
N ASP A 33 -4.35 -2.69 0.39
CA ASP A 33 -3.79 -3.93 0.98
C ASP A 33 -2.99 -3.65 2.26
N VAL A 34 -2.36 -2.48 2.37
CA VAL A 34 -1.59 -2.06 3.56
C VAL A 34 -2.50 -1.88 4.78
N ASP A 35 -3.78 -1.52 4.59
CA ASP A 35 -4.72 -1.29 5.69
C ASP A 35 -5.06 -2.58 6.45
N ARG A 36 -4.80 -3.75 5.84
CA ARG A 36 -5.04 -5.07 6.43
C ARG A 36 -3.81 -5.65 7.13
N LEU A 37 -2.69 -4.92 7.14
CA LEU A 37 -1.45 -5.39 7.75
C LEU A 37 -1.58 -5.40 9.29
N ASP A 38 -1.52 -6.59 9.89
CA ASP A 38 -1.41 -6.73 11.34
C ASP A 38 0.07 -6.76 11.75
N PRO A 39 0.58 -5.75 12.47
CA PRO A 39 1.97 -5.70 12.90
C PRO A 39 2.33 -6.77 13.96
N ASN A 40 1.35 -7.44 14.56
CA ASN A 40 1.57 -8.47 15.58
C ASN A 40 1.36 -9.90 15.05
N ALA A 41 1.04 -10.06 13.76
CA ALA A 41 0.90 -11.38 13.17
C ALA A 41 2.24 -12.13 13.20
N ASP A 42 2.23 -13.39 13.64
CA ASP A 42 3.39 -14.29 13.59
C ASP A 42 3.59 -14.84 12.17
N ALA A 43 3.93 -13.95 11.24
CA ALA A 43 4.09 -14.25 9.83
C ALA A 43 5.13 -13.33 9.17
N VAL A 44 5.71 -13.79 8.07
CA VAL A 44 6.56 -12.95 7.22
C VAL A 44 5.67 -12.12 6.30
N THR A 45 5.88 -10.81 6.32
CA THR A 45 5.19 -9.90 5.41
C THR A 45 5.90 -9.84 4.06
N LEU A 46 5.17 -10.16 2.99
CA LEU A 46 5.62 -10.00 1.61
C LEU A 46 4.83 -8.88 0.93
N MET A 47 5.53 -7.94 0.30
CA MET A 47 4.91 -6.82 -0.42
C MET A 47 5.84 -6.28 -1.51
N THR A 48 5.33 -5.35 -2.32
CA THR A 48 6.15 -4.60 -3.28
C THR A 48 6.90 -3.46 -2.56
N LEU A 49 8.01 -2.98 -3.15
CA LEU A 49 8.74 -1.82 -2.61
C LEU A 49 7.87 -0.56 -2.49
N HIS A 50 6.89 -0.39 -3.40
CA HIS A 50 5.95 0.72 -3.36
C HIS A 50 5.07 0.69 -2.11
N ASN A 51 4.52 -0.48 -1.77
CA ASN A 51 3.66 -0.66 -0.59
C ASN A 51 4.42 -0.53 0.73
N ALA A 52 5.75 -0.71 0.71
CA ALA A 52 6.57 -0.58 1.91
C ALA A 52 6.74 0.88 2.38
N LYS A 53 6.44 1.87 1.53
CA LYS A 53 6.60 3.29 1.86
C LYS A 53 5.81 3.65 3.13
N GLY A 54 6.51 4.23 4.10
CA GLY A 54 5.95 4.63 5.41
C GLY A 54 5.97 3.54 6.47
N LEU A 55 6.34 2.30 6.13
CA LEU A 55 6.51 1.20 7.08
C LEU A 55 7.99 1.04 7.49
N GLU A 56 8.21 0.44 8.65
CA GLU A 56 9.54 0.12 9.19
C GLU A 56 9.54 -1.31 9.75
N PHE A 57 10.61 -2.05 9.50
CA PHE A 57 10.77 -3.43 9.97
C PHE A 57 12.16 -3.65 10.57
N PRO A 58 12.30 -4.47 11.63
CA PRO A 58 13.62 -4.77 12.20
C PRO A 58 14.59 -5.45 11.22
N ILE A 59 14.06 -6.25 10.30
CA ILE A 59 14.82 -7.00 9.29
C ILE A 59 14.06 -6.95 7.97
N VAL A 60 14.73 -6.53 6.91
CA VAL A 60 14.17 -6.41 5.55
C VAL A 60 15.00 -7.24 4.58
N PHE A 61 14.31 -8.03 3.74
CA PHE A 61 14.91 -8.71 2.61
C PHE A 61 14.40 -8.09 1.31
N ILE A 62 15.31 -7.51 0.52
CA ILE A 62 15.01 -7.03 -0.83
C ILE A 62 15.43 -8.12 -1.81
N ALA A 63 14.44 -8.72 -2.46
CA ALA A 63 14.64 -9.78 -3.46
C ALA A 63 14.60 -9.22 -4.89
N GLY A 64 15.16 -9.97 -5.84
CA GLY A 64 15.06 -9.62 -7.27
C GLY A 64 15.95 -8.46 -7.70
N MET A 65 17.09 -8.25 -7.03
CA MET A 65 18.11 -7.25 -7.38
C MET A 65 18.92 -7.67 -8.62
N GLU A 66 18.23 -7.81 -9.75
CA GLU A 66 18.74 -8.28 -11.03
C GLU A 66 18.38 -7.30 -12.14
N GLU A 67 19.29 -7.10 -13.10
CA GLU A 67 19.05 -6.21 -14.24
C GLU A 67 17.85 -6.67 -15.07
N GLY A 68 16.93 -5.75 -15.36
CA GLY A 68 15.68 -6.03 -16.06
C GLY A 68 14.51 -6.36 -15.12
N LEU A 69 14.78 -6.77 -13.87
CA LEU A 69 13.78 -6.93 -12.81
C LEU A 69 13.78 -5.74 -11.85
N PHE A 70 14.96 -5.34 -11.37
CA PHE A 70 15.17 -4.15 -10.56
C PHE A 70 16.58 -3.56 -10.80
N PRO A 71 16.73 -2.47 -11.58
CA PRO A 71 15.66 -1.69 -12.20
C PRO A 71 14.85 -2.47 -13.24
N LEU A 72 13.56 -2.15 -13.36
CA LEU A 72 12.73 -2.70 -14.44
C LEU A 72 13.36 -2.39 -15.80
N GLY A 73 13.34 -3.33 -16.75
CA GLY A 73 13.98 -3.15 -18.06
C GLY A 73 13.56 -1.89 -18.82
N ARG A 74 12.30 -1.47 -18.69
CA ARG A 74 11.78 -0.21 -19.28
C ARG A 74 12.37 1.06 -18.68
N ALA A 75 12.93 0.99 -17.47
CA ALA A 75 13.51 2.16 -16.80
C ALA A 75 14.85 2.60 -17.44
N TYR A 76 15.43 1.77 -18.31
CA TYR A 76 16.64 2.10 -19.05
C TYR A 76 16.38 2.98 -20.28
N ASP A 77 15.12 3.10 -20.70
CA ASP A 77 14.76 3.84 -21.91
C ASP A 77 14.90 5.37 -21.70
N GLU A 78 14.60 5.86 -20.49
CA GLU A 78 14.63 7.28 -20.14
C GLU A 78 15.37 7.51 -18.81
N PRO A 79 16.33 8.45 -18.74
CA PRO A 79 17.09 8.74 -17.52
C PRO A 79 16.20 9.01 -16.29
N ASP A 80 15.11 9.75 -16.46
CA ASP A 80 14.19 10.11 -15.37
C ASP A 80 13.51 8.87 -14.76
N THR A 81 13.22 7.86 -15.59
CA THR A 81 12.63 6.59 -15.13
C THR A 81 13.64 5.74 -14.34
N LEU A 82 14.91 5.76 -14.74
CA LEU A 82 15.99 5.12 -13.97
C LEU A 82 16.22 5.80 -12.62
N GLU A 83 16.10 7.13 -12.57
CA GLU A 83 16.15 7.86 -11.31
C GLU A 83 14.97 7.53 -10.40
N GLU A 84 13.78 7.27 -10.94
CA GLU A 84 12.63 6.81 -10.15
C GLU A 84 12.87 5.43 -9.54
N GLU A 85 13.40 4.46 -10.30
CA GLU A 85 13.76 3.15 -9.75
C GLU A 85 14.84 3.27 -8.65
N ARG A 86 15.77 4.21 -8.79
CA ARG A 86 16.76 4.51 -7.74
C ARG A 86 16.10 5.07 -6.48
N ARG A 87 15.09 5.95 -6.62
CA ARG A 87 14.31 6.45 -5.48
C ARG A 87 13.52 5.33 -4.83
N LEU A 88 12.94 4.43 -5.63
CA LEU A 88 12.24 3.25 -5.13
C LEU A 88 13.18 2.32 -4.33
N PHE A 89 14.42 2.16 -4.79
CA PHE A 89 15.43 1.40 -4.06
C PHE A 89 15.79 2.05 -2.72
N TYR A 90 15.93 3.37 -2.72
CA TYR A 90 16.17 4.14 -1.50
C TYR A 90 15.04 3.97 -0.48
N VAL A 91 13.78 3.94 -0.93
CA VAL A 91 12.64 3.59 -0.06
C VAL A 91 12.89 2.22 0.56
N GLY A 92 13.21 1.20 -0.24
CA GLY A 92 13.53 -0.16 0.24
C GLY A 92 14.63 -0.22 1.30
N ILE A 93 15.73 0.52 1.11
CA ILE A 93 16.86 0.58 2.06
C ILE A 93 16.46 1.23 3.40
N THR A 94 15.47 2.13 3.38
CA THR A 94 15.04 2.90 4.55
C THR A 94 13.77 2.34 5.19
N ARG A 95 13.37 1.12 4.84
CA ARG A 95 12.35 0.35 5.57
C ARG A 95 13.02 -0.44 6.69
#